data_AF-A0A2A9G0V6-F1
#
_entry.id   AF-A0A2A9G0V6-F1
#
_cell.length_a   1.000
_cell.length_b   1.000
_cell.length_c   1.000
_cell.angle_alpha   90.00
_cell.angle_beta   90.00
_cell.angle_gamma   90.00
#
_symmetry.space_group_name_H-M   'P 1'
#
loop_
_entity.id
_entity.type
_entity.pdbx_description
1 polymer ?
#
loop_
_entity_poly.entity_id
_entity_poly.type
_entity_poly.pdbx_seq_one_letter_code
_entity_poly.pdbx_strand_id
1 'polypeptide(L)' 'MFSLFKSNPAKKLKKRHSMLLEQAMLAQRKGDIRTYSQLTAEAEEIFKQIKDINPSKT' A
#
# COMPACT_ATOMS: atom_id res chain seq x y z
N MET A 1 23.79 9.55 18.63
CA MET A 1 23.49 10.19 17.33
C MET A 1 22.30 9.47 16.68
N PHE A 2 21.06 9.71 17.15
CA PHE A 2 19.87 8.96 16.74
C PHE A 2 19.01 9.78 15.76
N SER A 3 19.27 9.64 14.46
CA SER A 3 18.42 10.21 13.40
C SER A 3 17.32 9.22 12.96
N LEU A 4 16.77 8.44 13.90
CA LEU A 4 15.82 7.36 13.61
C LEU A 4 14.36 7.83 13.38
N PHE A 5 14.09 9.14 13.48
CA PHE A 5 12.73 9.69 13.39
C PHE A 5 12.46 10.56 12.17
N LYS A 6 13.19 10.38 11.06
CA LYS A 6 12.65 10.83 9.76
C LYS A 6 11.51 9.88 9.39
N SER A 7 10.31 10.20 9.87
CA SER A 7 9.06 9.59 9.43
C SER A 7 8.97 9.80 7.93
N ASN A 8 9.40 8.82 7.15
CA ASN A 8 9.32 8.89 5.70
C ASN A 8 7.88 8.51 5.33
N PRO A 9 7.01 9.47 4.97
CA PRO A 9 5.60 9.20 4.69
C PRO A 9 5.44 8.16 3.58
N ALA A 10 6.38 8.12 2.63
CA ALA A 10 6.43 7.09 1.59
C ALA A 10 6.64 5.68 2.15
N LYS A 11 7.45 5.51 3.20
CA LYS A 11 7.67 4.19 3.84
C LYS A 11 6.40 3.71 4.55
N LYS A 12 5.65 4.62 5.19
CA LYS A 12 4.37 4.30 5.83
C LYS A 12 3.32 3.86 4.80
N LEU A 13 3.21 4.58 3.69
CA LEU A 13 2.28 4.23 2.60
C LEU A 13 2.66 2.91 1.94
N LYS A 14 3.95 2.66 1.66
CA LYS A 14 4.42 1.37 1.13
C LYS A 14 4.04 0.19 2.02
N LYS A 15 4.18 0.34 3.35
CA LYS A 15 3.76 -0.68 4.31
C LYS A 15 2.24 -0.89 4.28
N ARG A 16 1.45 0.17 4.17
CA ARG A 16 -0.01 0.06 4.08
C ARG A 16 -0.45 -0.63 2.79
N HIS A 17 0.17 -0.26 1.67
CA HIS A 17 -0.02 -0.92 0.37
C HIS A 17 0.24 -2.43 0.44
N SER A 18 1.37 -2.85 1.02
CA SER A 18 1.69 -4.28 1.14
C SER A 18 0.68 -5.04 2.00
N MET A 19 0.21 -4.43 3.10
CA MET A 19 -0.83 -5.04 3.94
C MET A 19 -2.16 -5.22 3.20
N LEU A 20 -2.57 -4.23 2.39
CA LEU A 20 -3.79 -4.35 1.58
C LEU A 20 -3.68 -5.45 0.53
N LEU A 21 -2.53 -5.57 -0.13
CA LEU A 21 -2.29 -6.66 -1.09
C LEU A 21 -2.30 -8.03 -0.43
N GLU A 22 -1.72 -8.16 0.76
CA GLU A 22 -1.76 -9.41 1.52
C GLU A 22 -3.19 -9.80 1.90
N GLN A 23 -3.98 -8.84 2.39
CA GLN A 23 -5.40 -9.06 2.69
C GLN A 23 -6.21 -9.40 1.44
N ALA A 24 -5.94 -8.72 0.31
CA ALA A 24 -6.59 -9.01 -0.97
C ALA A 24 -6.28 -10.43 -1.42
N MET A 25 -5.02 -10.87 -1.32
CA MET A 25 -4.61 -12.25 -1.63
C MET A 25 -5.34 -13.27 -0.76
N LEU A 26 -5.49 -13.00 0.53
CA LEU A 26 -6.25 -13.86 1.45
C LEU A 26 -7.74 -13.89 1.09
N ALA A 27 -8.34 -12.75 0.75
CA ALA A 27 -9.74 -12.66 0.30
C ALA A 27 -9.95 -13.44 -1.01
N GLN A 28 -9.04 -13.30 -1.98
CA GLN A 28 -9.05 -14.05 -3.23
C GLN A 28 -8.97 -15.56 -2.99
N ARG A 29 -8.04 -16.01 -2.13
CA ARG A 29 -7.91 -17.44 -1.77
C ARG A 29 -9.16 -18.00 -1.07
N LYS A 30 -9.89 -17.16 -0.35
CA LYS A 30 -11.17 -17.53 0.28
C LYS A 30 -12.37 -17.45 -0.68
N GLY A 31 -12.18 -16.95 -1.90
CA GLY A 31 -13.26 -16.72 -2.86
C GLY A 31 -14.13 -15.50 -2.57
N ASP A 32 -13.69 -14.60 -1.67
CA ASP A 32 -14.39 -13.35 -1.37
C ASP A 32 -14.00 -12.28 -2.39
N ILE A 33 -14.65 -12.34 -3.54
CA ILE A 33 -14.37 -11.45 -4.69
C ILE A 33 -14.70 -10.00 -4.34
N ARG A 34 -15.77 -9.75 -3.56
CA ARG A 34 -16.18 -8.39 -3.20
C ARG A 34 -15.12 -7.71 -2.35
N THR A 35 -14.66 -8.39 -1.29
CA THR A 35 -13.60 -7.87 -0.43
C THR A 35 -12.29 -7.75 -1.19
N TYR A 36 -11.95 -8.72 -2.05
CA TYR A 36 -10.79 -8.61 -2.93
C TYR A 36 -10.82 -7.34 -3.78
N SER A 37 -11.91 -7.09 -4.52
CA SER A 37 -12.05 -5.91 -5.38
C SER A 37 -11.92 -4.61 -4.60
N GLN A 38 -12.49 -4.54 -3.40
CA GLN A 38 -12.38 -3.37 -2.52
C GLN A 38 -10.94 -3.14 -2.05
N LEU A 39 -10.28 -4.18 -1.56
CA LEU A 39 -8.89 -4.10 -1.06
C LEU A 39 -7.91 -3.77 -2.19
N THR A 40 -8.11 -4.30 -3.39
CA THR A 40 -7.29 -3.95 -4.55
C THR A 40 -7.47 -2.49 -4.97
N ALA A 41 -8.70 -1.96 -4.93
CA ALA A 41 -8.96 -0.56 -5.24
C ALA A 41 -8.29 0.38 -4.21
N GLU A 42 -8.39 0.08 -2.92
CA GLU A 42 -7.68 0.85 -1.87
C GLU A 42 -6.16 0.77 -2.05
N ALA A 43 -5.63 -0.41 -2.44
CA ALA A 43 -4.20 -0.55 -2.74
C ALA A 43 -3.77 0.35 -3.90
N GLU A 44 -4.54 0.42 -4.99
CA GLU A 44 -4.24 1.31 -6.12
C GLU A 44 -4.24 2.79 -5.72
N GLU A 45 -5.18 3.22 -4.87
CA GLU A 45 -5.19 4.60 -4.36
C GLU A 45 -3.94 4.93 -3.55
N ILE A 46 -3.51 4.01 -2.68
CA ILE A 46 -2.26 4.19 -1.92
C ILE A 46 -1.06 4.19 -2.86
N PHE A 47 -1.05 3.36 -3.90
CA PHE A 47 0.03 3.35 -4.87
C PHE A 47 0.15 4.67 -5.63
N LYS A 48 -0.97 5.31 -5.99
CA LYS A 48 -0.99 6.67 -6.55
C LYS A 48 -0.37 7.68 -5.58
N GLN A 49 -0.77 7.65 -4.31
CA GLN A 49 -0.17 8.52 -3.29
C GLN A 49 1.35 8.30 -3.12
N ILE A 50 1.82 7.05 -3.23
CA ILE A 50 3.26 6.73 -3.18
C ILE A 50 4.00 7.34 -4.38
N LYS A 51 3.40 7.29 -5.57
CA LYS A 51 3.96 7.90 -6.79
C LYS A 51 4.05 9.41 -6.64
N ASP A 52 3.01 10.06 -6.13
CA ASP A 52 2.98 11.51 -5.97
C ASP A 52 4.05 12.01 -4.99
N ILE A 53 4.39 11.21 -3.97
CA ILE A 53 5.42 11.55 -2.96
C ILE A 53 6.84 11.27 -3.46
N ASN A 54 7.04 10.34 -4.40
CA ASN A 54 8.34 10.08 -5.03
C ASN A 54 8.26 10.28 -6.55
N PRO A 55 8.25 11.54 -7.03
CA PRO A 55 8.34 11.81 -8.47
C PRO A 55 9.70 11.41 -9.08
N SER A 56 10.70 11.03 -8.27
CA SER A 56 12.10 10.83 -8.70
C SER A 56 12.46 9.41 -9.20
N LYS A 57 11.55 8.74 -9.91
CA LYS A 57 11.90 7.54 -10.69
C LYS A 57 11.44 7.73 -12.13
N THR A 58 12.15 8.60 -12.84
CA THR A 58 12.45 8.43 -14.27
C THR A 58 13.75 7.64 -14.38
#